data_AF-A0A9R1X1Q7-F1
#
_entry.id   AF-A0A9R1X1Q7-F1
#
_cell.length_a   1.000
_cell.length_b   1.000
_cell.length_c   1.000
_cell.angle_alpha   90.00
_cell.angle_beta   90.00
_cell.angle_gamma   90.00
#
_symmetry.space_group_name_H-M   'P 1'
#
loop_
_entity.id
_entity.type
_entity.pdbx_description
1 polymer ?
#
loop_
_entity_poly.entity_id
_entity_poly.type
_entity_poly.pdbx_seq_one_letter_code
_entity_poly.pdbx_strand_id
1 'polypeptide(L)'
;MLTPIEVLCKSYPTEFIQYFHYCRSLRFEDKPDYSYLKRLFHELFTREVYQFDYIFDWTMLKYPHVGSNSRGRETTTKLTLNPRISAEKAERSMDPTSKSH
;
A
#
# COMPACT_ATOMS: atom_id res chain seq x y z
N MET A 1 -5.45 -2.05 -33.57
CA MET A 1 -6.79 -1.89 -32.96
C MET A 1 -6.63 -1.21 -31.62
N LEU A 2 -7.48 -0.23 -31.31
CA LEU A 2 -7.61 0.28 -29.93
C LEU A 2 -8.65 -0.58 -29.23
N THR A 3 -8.26 -1.24 -28.14
CA THR A 3 -9.22 -1.95 -27.28
C THR A 3 -10.03 -0.91 -26.50
N PRO A 4 -11.38 -0.91 -26.59
CA PRO A 4 -12.22 -0.04 -25.76
C PRO A 4 -11.99 -0.29 -24.27
N ILE A 5 -12.12 0.73 -23.43
CA ILE A 5 -11.88 0.61 -21.98
C ILE A 5 -12.86 -0.37 -21.36
N GLU A 6 -14.10 -0.38 -21.85
CA GLU A 6 -15.18 -1.27 -21.42
C GLU A 6 -14.84 -2.73 -21.69
N VAL A 7 -14.13 -3.00 -22.80
CA VAL A 7 -13.67 -4.35 -23.14
C VAL A 7 -12.47 -4.75 -22.28
N LEU A 8 -11.53 -3.82 -22.07
CA LEU A 8 -10.37 -4.04 -21.19
C LEU A 8 -10.78 -4.36 -19.75
N CYS A 9 -11.82 -3.69 -19.24
CA CYS A 9 -12.21 -3.76 -17.84
C CYS A 9 -13.46 -4.62 -17.58
N LYS A 10 -13.90 -5.44 -18.54
CA LYS A 10 -15.21 -6.14 -18.51
C LYS A 10 -15.49 -6.97 -17.24
N SER A 11 -14.45 -7.50 -16.59
CA SER A 11 -14.55 -8.34 -15.39
C SER A 11 -13.97 -7.69 -14.13
N TYR A 12 -13.75 -6.38 -14.16
CA TYR A 12 -13.18 -5.62 -13.05
C TYR A 12 -14.19 -4.60 -12.54
N PRO A 13 -14.02 -4.09 -11.30
CA PRO A 13 -14.88 -3.04 -10.76
C PRO A 13 -14.97 -1.81 -11.68
N THR A 14 -16.12 -1.15 -11.69
CA THR A 14 -16.41 -0.02 -12.59
C THR A 14 -15.52 1.19 -12.34
N GLU A 15 -14.92 1.30 -11.15
CA GLU A 15 -13.95 2.33 -10.79
C GLU A 15 -12.71 2.30 -11.71
N PHE A 16 -12.32 1.13 -12.23
CA PHE A 16 -11.24 1.02 -13.23
C PHE A 16 -11.63 1.68 -14.55
N ILE A 17 -12.87 1.49 -15.01
CA ILE A 17 -13.39 2.15 -16.22
C ILE A 17 -13.40 3.67 -16.03
N GLN A 18 -13.91 4.14 -14.89
CA GLN A 18 -13.94 5.57 -14.55
C GLN A 18 -12.54 6.19 -14.49
N TYR A 19 -11.56 5.48 -13.91
CA TYR A 19 -10.16 5.91 -13.87
C TYR A 19 -9.59 6.08 -15.28
N PHE A 20 -9.73 5.09 -16.15
CA PHE A 20 -9.18 5.17 -17.51
C PHE A 20 -9.86 6.25 -18.37
N HIS A 21 -11.18 6.41 -18.23
CA HIS A 21 -11.90 7.49 -18.91
C HIS A 21 -11.45 8.86 -18.43
N TYR A 22 -11.25 9.03 -17.11
CA TYR A 22 -10.69 10.25 -16.55
C TYR A 22 -9.31 10.54 -17.16
N CYS A 23 -8.39 9.57 -17.13
CA CYS A 23 -7.05 9.73 -17.68
C CYS A 23 -7.05 10.10 -19.18
N ARG A 24 -7.98 9.55 -19.97
CA ARG A 24 -8.11 9.88 -21.40
C ARG A 24 -8.76 11.24 -21.67
N SER A 25 -9.56 11.75 -20.73
CA SER A 25 -10.21 13.06 -20.85
C SER A 25 -9.29 14.25 -20.52
N LEU A 26 -8.18 14.00 -19.82
CA LEU A 26 -7.21 15.04 -19.47
C LEU A 26 -6.56 15.62 -20.72
N ARG A 27 -6.52 16.95 -20.80
CA ARG A 27 -5.72 17.69 -21.78
C ARG A 27 -4.27 17.76 -21.33
N PHE A 28 -3.39 18.13 -22.25
CA PHE A 28 -1.94 18.23 -22.00
C PHE A 28 -1.58 19.15 -20.81
N GLU A 29 -2.31 20.25 -20.64
CA GLU A 29 -2.06 21.26 -19.61
C GLU A 29 -2.90 21.04 -18.34
N ASP A 30 -3.82 20.06 -18.36
CA ASP A 30 -4.70 19.81 -17.23
C ASP A 30 -3.89 19.22 -16.07
N LYS A 31 -4.13 19.76 -14.88
CA LYS A 31 -3.62 19.18 -13.64
C LYS A 31 -4.55 18.03 -13.21
N PRO A 32 -4.05 16.79 -13.07
CA PRO A 32 -4.89 15.68 -12.60
C PRO A 32 -5.40 15.91 -11.17
N ASP A 33 -6.67 15.61 -10.94
CA ASP A 33 -7.30 15.55 -9.63
C ASP A 33 -6.98 14.20 -8.98
N TYR A 34 -5.79 14.13 -8.37
CA TYR A 34 -5.35 12.96 -7.63
C TYR A 34 -6.22 12.66 -6.41
N SER A 35 -6.94 13.64 -5.86
CA SER A 35 -7.83 13.42 -4.72
C SER A 35 -9.05 12.62 -5.15
N TYR A 36 -9.64 12.97 -6.29
CA TYR A 36 -10.71 12.18 -6.92
C TYR A 36 -10.26 10.75 -7.24
N LEU A 37 -9.11 10.59 -7.90
CA LEU A 37 -8.63 9.26 -8.30
C LEU A 37 -8.31 8.36 -7.10
N LYS A 38 -7.71 8.91 -6.04
CA LYS A 38 -7.50 8.18 -4.78
C LYS A 38 -8.83 7.79 -4.14
N ARG A 39 -9.82 8.70 -4.16
CA ARG A 39 -11.13 8.45 -3.58
C ARG A 39 -11.86 7.29 -4.27
N LEU A 40 -11.80 7.17 -5.60
CA LEU A 40 -12.39 6.04 -6.34
C LEU A 40 -11.95 4.69 -5.76
N PHE A 41 -10.64 4.48 -5.68
CA PHE A 41 -10.10 3.20 -5.22
C PHE A 41 -10.27 3.02 -3.71
N HIS A 42 -10.24 4.10 -2.92
CA HIS A 42 -10.50 4.02 -1.49
C HIS A 42 -11.94 3.63 -1.16
N GLU A 43 -12.92 4.17 -1.89
CA GLU A 43 -14.33 3.79 -1.78
C GLU A 43 -14.55 2.33 -2.19
N LEU A 44 -13.96 1.89 -3.31
CA LEU A 44 -13.96 0.49 -3.71
C LEU A 44 -13.34 -0.41 -2.64
N PHE A 45 -12.16 -0.05 -2.13
CA PHE A 45 -11.44 -0.82 -1.11
C PHE A 45 -12.26 -0.99 0.17
N THR A 46 -12.94 0.08 0.59
CA THR A 46 -13.82 0.08 1.76
C THR A 46 -15.06 -0.79 1.53
N ARG A 47 -15.66 -0.72 0.33
CA ARG A 47 -16.85 -1.50 -0.03
C ARG A 47 -16.57 -3.00 -0.04
N GLU A 48 -15.40 -3.41 -0.49
CA GLU A 48 -14.95 -4.82 -0.48
C GLU A 48 -14.44 -5.28 0.90
N VAL A 49 -14.53 -4.41 1.92
CA VAL A 49 -14.18 -4.71 3.32
C VAL A 49 -12.71 -5.11 3.49
N TYR A 50 -11.83 -4.53 2.69
CA TYR A 50 -10.39 -4.73 2.85
C TYR A 50 -9.84 -3.91 4.03
N GLN A 51 -8.78 -4.40 4.65
CA GLN A 51 -8.07 -3.70 5.73
C GLN A 51 -6.81 -3.03 5.22
N PHE A 52 -6.60 -1.79 5.65
CA PHE A 52 -5.39 -1.05 5.31
C PHE A 52 -4.24 -1.42 6.28
N ASP A 53 -3.85 -2.69 6.25
CA ASP A 53 -2.86 -3.30 7.16
C ASP A 53 -1.46 -3.42 6.52
N TYR A 54 -1.29 -2.96 5.28
CA TYR A 54 -0.07 -3.07 4.47
C TYR A 54 0.37 -4.53 4.22
N ILE A 55 -0.57 -5.48 4.31
CA ILE A 55 -0.33 -6.87 3.96
C ILE A 55 -0.70 -7.08 2.49
N PHE A 56 0.32 -7.31 1.67
CA PHE A 56 0.18 -7.61 0.24
C PHE A 56 0.50 -9.07 -0.05
N ASP A 57 0.13 -9.55 -1.23
CA ASP A 57 0.37 -10.94 -1.67
C ASP A 57 1.84 -11.38 -1.49
N TRP A 58 2.79 -10.49 -1.83
CA TRP A 58 4.23 -10.78 -1.67
C TRP A 58 4.72 -10.74 -0.21
N THR A 59 3.96 -10.14 0.70
CA THR A 59 4.30 -10.10 2.14
C THR A 59 3.84 -11.36 2.87
N MET A 60 2.73 -11.96 2.43
CA MET A 60 2.21 -13.22 2.98
C MET A 60 3.18 -14.39 2.77
N LEU A 61 3.88 -14.42 1.64
CA LEU A 61 4.90 -15.44 1.34
C LEU A 61 6.11 -15.39 2.29
N LYS A 62 6.39 -14.21 2.88
CA LYS A 62 7.56 -14.00 3.76
C LYS A 62 7.22 -14.18 5.23
N TYR A 63 5.96 -13.99 5.62
CA TYR A 63 5.50 -14.04 7.01
C TYR A 63 4.16 -14.77 7.13
N PRO A 64 4.13 -16.11 7.01
CA PRO A 64 2.90 -16.91 7.00
C PRO A 64 2.08 -16.81 8.30
N HIS A 65 2.64 -16.23 9.37
CA HIS A 65 1.98 -16.03 10.67
C HIS A 65 1.15 -14.74 10.74
N VAL A 66 1.28 -13.82 9.77
CA VAL A 66 0.64 -12.50 9.82
C VAL A 66 -0.80 -12.52 9.28
N GLY A 67 -1.13 -13.45 8.38
CA GLY A 67 -2.44 -13.52 7.72
C GLY A 67 -3.58 -14.17 8.51
N SER A 68 -3.36 -14.62 9.75
CA SER A 68 -4.29 -15.54 10.42
C SER A 68 -5.28 -14.91 11.43
N ASN A 69 -5.32 -13.58 11.62
CA ASN A 69 -6.08 -12.98 12.74
C ASN A 69 -7.02 -11.80 12.41
N SER A 70 -7.45 -11.61 11.16
CA SER A 70 -8.22 -10.42 10.76
C SER A 70 -9.76 -10.53 10.86
N ARG A 71 -10.32 -11.51 11.61
CA ARG A 71 -11.78 -11.67 11.79
C ARG A 71 -12.41 -10.94 12.99
N GLY A 72 -11.80 -9.87 13.48
CA GLY A 72 -12.50 -8.99 14.41
C GLY A 72 -11.61 -8.02 15.14
N ARG A 73 -11.62 -6.75 14.72
CA ARG A 73 -11.46 -5.65 15.67
C ARG A 73 -12.07 -4.36 15.13
N GLU A 74 -13.12 -3.92 15.79
CA GLU A 74 -13.72 -2.60 15.62
C GLU A 74 -12.80 -1.51 16.21
N THR A 75 -12.77 -0.37 15.50
CA THR A 75 -12.56 1.04 15.90
C THR A 75 -11.70 1.40 17.14
N THR A 76 -10.91 2.47 16.96
CA THR A 76 -10.28 3.39 17.95
C THR A 76 -8.75 3.42 17.91
N THR A 77 -8.25 4.51 17.29
CA THR A 77 -7.03 5.27 17.63
C THR A 77 -5.94 4.57 18.46
N LYS A 78 -4.83 4.20 17.81
CA LYS A 78 -3.46 4.46 18.29
C LYS A 78 -2.44 4.08 17.20
N LEU A 79 -1.81 5.10 16.63
CA LEU A 79 -0.55 4.96 15.91
C LEU A 79 0.51 4.48 16.92
N THR A 80 0.87 3.21 16.86
CA THR A 80 2.16 2.73 17.37
C THR A 80 2.96 2.24 16.18
N LEU A 81 3.77 3.14 15.61
CA LEU A 81 4.90 2.76 14.79
C LEU A 81 5.79 1.82 15.63
N ASN A 82 6.01 0.60 15.15
CA ASN A 82 7.06 -0.26 15.66
C ASN A 82 8.37 0.07 14.92
N PRO A 83 9.39 0.64 15.58
CA PRO A 83 10.66 0.95 14.96
C PRO A 83 11.58 -0.27 15.10
N ARG A 84 11.42 -1.27 14.22
CA ARG A 84 12.26 -2.48 14.29
C ARG A 84 12.91 -2.91 12.98
N ILE A 85 12.94 -2.02 11.97
CA ILE A 85 13.71 -2.19 10.73
C ILE A 85 14.61 -0.98 10.46
N SER A 86 15.17 -0.35 11.50
CA SER A 86 16.17 0.73 11.32
C SER A 86 17.34 0.69 12.31
N ALA A 87 17.51 -0.41 13.05
CA ALA A 87 18.62 -0.57 14.00
C ALA A 87 19.67 -1.57 13.53
N GLU A 88 19.87 -1.72 12.22
CA GLU A 88 21.05 -2.44 11.71
C GLU A 88 22.17 -1.43 11.38
N LYS A 89 22.89 -1.11 12.46
CA LYS A 89 24.36 -0.94 12.50
C LYS A 89 24.95 0.35 11.90
N ALA A 90 24.76 1.45 12.64
CA ALA A 90 25.75 2.53 12.72
C ALA A 90 26.45 2.46 14.08
N GLU A 91 27.79 2.33 14.04
CA GLU A 91 28.78 2.62 15.10
C GLU A 91 28.72 1.74 16.38
N ARG A 92 29.79 1.33 17.06
CA ARG A 92 31.25 1.39 16.92
C ARG A 92 31.76 0.69 18.18
N SER A 93 32.41 -0.47 18.09
CA SER A 93 33.10 -1.07 19.23
C SER A 93 34.52 -0.48 19.30
N MET A 94 34.68 0.55 20.14
CA MET A 94 35.95 0.92 20.75
C MET A 94 36.31 -0.17 21.76
N ASP A 95 37.48 -0.78 21.61
CA ASP A 95 38.04 -1.69 22.61
C ASP A 95 39.19 -0.97 23.33
N PRO A 96 39.09 -0.70 24.64
CA PRO A 96 40.23 -0.34 25.46
C PRO A 96 40.68 -1.58 26.23
N THR A 97 41.92 -2.05 26.04
CA THR A 97 42.88 -2.34 27.13
C THR A 97 44.24 -2.75 26.54
N SER A 98 45.28 -2.06 26.99
CA SER A 98 46.70 -2.27 26.70
C SER A 98 47.32 -3.36 27.59
N LYS A 99 48.19 -4.23 27.03
CA LYS A 99 49.32 -4.95 27.68
C LYS A 99 50.31 -5.34 26.56
N SER A 100 51.46 -4.67 26.40
CA SER A 100 52.76 -4.99 27.04
C SER A 100 53.21 -6.44 26.87
N HIS A 101 53.90 -6.76 25.75
CA HIS A 101 55.30 -7.19 25.71
C HIS A 101 55.79 -7.28 24.26
#